data_AF-A0A2G1ZSP5-F1
#
_entry.id   AF-A0A2G1ZSP5-F1
#
_cell.length_a   1.000
_cell.length_b   1.000
_cell.length_c   1.000
_cell.angle_alpha   90.00
_cell.angle_beta   90.00
_cell.angle_gamma   90.00
#
_symmetry.space_group_name_H-M   'P 1'
#
loop_
_entity.id
_entity.type
_entity.pdbx_description
1 polymer ?
#
loop_
_entity_poly.entity_id
_entity_poly.type
_entity_poly.pdbx_seq_one_letter_code
_entity_poly.pdbx_strand_id
1 'polypeptide(L)'
;MPRVSRSHLKPNMPNESQSKMIVARQSLPDTRNSITHKFSVGGHEGYLTIGLYQDGTPGEIFIKISKEGSALSGMCQAFCRAFSLAIQHGLTIKEAVIRFKGMRFEPHGYTSNKDIPEADSIVDYVAKYLEMHFGHIQKSSDHDTLRRA
;
A
#
# COMPACT_ATOMS: atom_id res chain seq x y z
N MET A 1 -61.11 25.89 -4.14
CA MET A 1 -60.06 25.28 -3.28
C MET A 1 -58.96 24.69 -4.17
N PRO A 2 -57.68 24.65 -3.73
CA PRO A 2 -56.51 24.96 -4.57
C PRO A 2 -55.75 23.77 -5.21
N ARG A 3 -54.82 24.15 -6.12
CA ARG A 3 -53.73 23.43 -6.84
C ARG A 3 -53.14 22.19 -6.17
N VAL A 4 -52.80 21.19 -7.00
CA VAL A 4 -51.48 20.51 -6.91
C VAL A 4 -50.91 20.26 -8.30
N SER A 5 -49.76 20.87 -8.56
CA SER A 5 -48.94 20.75 -9.77
C SER A 5 -48.18 19.41 -9.72
N ARG A 6 -48.34 18.54 -10.73
CA ARG A 6 -47.51 17.33 -10.83
C ARG A 6 -46.21 17.66 -11.57
N SER A 7 -45.16 17.71 -10.76
CA SER A 7 -43.76 17.88 -11.11
C SER A 7 -43.26 16.88 -12.16
N HIS A 8 -42.48 17.41 -13.09
CA HIS A 8 -41.67 16.67 -14.06
C HIS A 8 -40.63 15.81 -13.33
N LEU A 9 -40.71 14.49 -13.47
CA LEU A 9 -39.63 13.57 -13.14
C LEU A 9 -38.96 13.13 -14.45
N LYS A 10 -37.75 13.61 -14.71
CA LYS A 10 -36.85 13.03 -15.73
C LYS A 10 -36.08 11.88 -15.06
N PRO A 11 -36.14 10.63 -15.56
CA PRO A 11 -35.30 9.56 -15.03
C PRO A 11 -33.92 9.57 -15.70
N ASN A 12 -32.93 9.90 -14.87
CA ASN A 12 -31.54 9.43 -14.79
C ASN A 12 -30.74 9.17 -16.09
N MET A 13 -29.74 10.02 -16.34
CA MET A 13 -28.59 9.71 -17.20
C MET A 13 -27.70 8.66 -16.51
N PRO A 14 -27.18 7.63 -17.20
CA PRO A 14 -26.25 6.69 -16.60
C PRO A 14 -24.89 7.35 -16.38
N ASN A 15 -24.55 7.46 -15.09
CA ASN A 15 -23.22 7.50 -14.47
C ASN A 15 -22.04 7.76 -15.42
N GLU A 16 -21.50 8.99 -15.40
CA GLU A 16 -20.14 9.27 -15.83
C GLU A 16 -19.19 8.40 -15.00
N SER A 17 -18.83 7.24 -15.55
CA SER A 17 -17.72 6.44 -15.08
C SER A 17 -16.48 7.32 -15.20
N GLN A 18 -16.14 8.01 -14.10
CA GLN A 18 -14.93 8.80 -13.95
C GLN A 18 -13.77 7.98 -14.47
N SER A 19 -13.26 8.35 -15.63
CA SER A 19 -12.02 7.85 -16.19
C SER A 19 -10.91 8.30 -15.25
N LYS A 20 -10.64 7.47 -14.24
CA LYS A 20 -9.48 7.60 -13.38
C LYS A 20 -8.28 7.53 -14.31
N MET A 21 -7.75 8.69 -14.70
CA MET A 21 -6.56 8.79 -15.55
C MET A 21 -5.53 7.84 -14.96
N ILE A 22 -5.00 6.93 -15.78
CA ILE A 22 -3.93 6.03 -15.33
C ILE A 22 -2.81 6.95 -14.85
N VAL A 23 -2.58 6.97 -13.54
CA VAL A 23 -1.51 7.77 -12.95
C VAL A 23 -0.22 7.28 -13.59
N ALA A 24 0.46 8.20 -14.29
CA ALA A 24 1.74 7.91 -14.90
C ALA A 24 2.69 7.36 -13.83
N ARG A 25 3.40 6.28 -14.19
CA ARG A 25 4.30 5.62 -13.24
C ARG A 25 5.32 6.61 -12.73
N GLN A 26 5.32 6.85 -11.41
CA GLN A 26 6.36 7.64 -10.76
C GLN A 26 7.55 6.72 -10.46
N SER A 27 8.51 6.66 -11.37
CA SER A 27 9.74 5.90 -11.17
C SER A 27 10.59 6.49 -10.04
N LEU A 28 11.28 5.63 -9.31
CA LEU A 28 12.27 6.07 -8.32
C LEU A 28 13.61 6.39 -9.01
N PRO A 29 14.39 7.33 -8.48
CA PRO A 29 15.72 7.67 -9.02
C PRO A 29 16.70 6.50 -8.89
N ASP A 30 17.69 6.42 -9.77
CA ASP A 30 18.69 5.32 -9.78
C ASP A 30 19.41 5.17 -8.45
N THR A 31 19.71 6.29 -7.79
CA THR A 31 20.23 6.32 -6.42
C THR A 31 19.18 6.89 -5.48
N ARG A 32 18.91 6.18 -4.38
CA ARG A 32 17.84 6.51 -3.44
C ARG A 32 18.18 6.04 -2.03
N ASN A 33 17.54 6.66 -1.04
CA ASN A 33 17.62 6.19 0.34
C ASN A 33 16.76 4.94 0.52
N SER A 34 17.19 4.05 1.40
CA SER A 34 16.39 2.89 1.80
C SER A 34 16.53 2.59 3.28
N ILE A 35 15.49 1.99 3.85
CA ILE A 35 15.48 1.49 5.22
C ILE A 35 15.45 -0.03 5.14
N THR A 36 16.34 -0.70 5.87
CA THR A 36 16.32 -2.16 5.99
C THR A 36 16.10 -2.55 7.44
N HIS A 37 15.11 -3.41 7.67
CA HIS A 37 14.71 -3.90 8.98
C HIS A 37 14.76 -5.42 9.00
N LYS A 38 15.47 -5.99 9.98
CA LYS A 38 15.42 -7.42 10.23
C LYS A 38 14.17 -7.73 11.05
N PHE A 39 13.39 -8.72 10.62
CA PHE A 39 12.22 -9.18 11.34
C PHE A 39 12.21 -10.70 11.49
N SER A 40 11.34 -11.19 12.35
CA SER A 40 10.92 -12.60 12.40
C SER A 40 9.42 -12.63 12.56
N VAL A 41 8.72 -13.57 11.91
CA VAL A 41 7.29 -13.84 12.11
C VAL A 41 7.12 -15.33 12.25
N GLY A 42 6.57 -15.79 13.38
CA GLY A 42 6.37 -17.23 13.62
C GLY A 42 7.67 -18.04 13.60
N GLY A 43 8.81 -17.42 13.94
CA GLY A 43 10.14 -18.06 13.87
C GLY A 43 10.82 -17.97 12.50
N HIS A 44 10.15 -17.44 11.48
CA HIS A 44 10.72 -17.23 10.15
C HIS A 44 11.42 -15.87 10.07
N GLU A 45 12.75 -15.89 10.01
CA GLU A 45 13.55 -14.67 9.93
C GLU A 45 13.59 -14.09 8.51
N GLY A 46 13.49 -12.77 8.39
CA GLY A 46 13.60 -12.08 7.12
C GLY A 46 14.12 -10.65 7.24
N TYR A 47 14.32 -10.04 6.08
CA TYR A 47 14.69 -8.64 5.94
C TYR A 47 13.65 -7.93 5.09
N LEU A 48 13.14 -6.83 5.61
CA LEU A 48 12.27 -5.90 4.91
C LEU A 48 13.11 -4.70 4.49
N THR A 49 13.19 -4.43 3.19
CA THR A 49 13.86 -3.24 2.65
C THR A 49 12.84 -2.35 1.97
N ILE A 50 12.83 -1.06 2.31
CA ILE A 50 11.91 -0.06 1.78
C ILE A 50 12.74 1.01 1.09
N GLY A 51 12.60 1.16 -0.23
CA GLY A 51 13.20 2.24 -0.99
C GLY A 51 12.31 3.48 -0.94
N LEU A 52 12.92 4.65 -0.74
CA LEU A 52 12.23 5.91 -0.54
C LEU A 52 12.37 6.84 -1.74
N TYR A 53 11.34 7.64 -1.98
CA TYR A 53 11.44 8.85 -2.79
C TYR A 53 12.21 9.96 -2.02
N GLN A 54 12.55 11.05 -2.71
CA GLN A 54 13.27 12.18 -2.11
C GLN A 54 12.48 12.87 -0.98
N ASP A 55 11.15 12.79 -1.01
CA ASP A 55 10.25 13.30 0.02
C ASP A 55 10.11 12.37 1.24
N GLY A 56 10.82 11.23 1.25
CA GLY A 56 10.76 10.23 2.31
C GLY A 56 9.56 9.28 2.22
N THR A 57 8.69 9.41 1.21
CA THR A 57 7.60 8.45 1.00
C THR A 57 8.15 7.11 0.47
N PRO A 58 7.55 5.95 0.85
CA PRO A 58 7.92 4.67 0.27
C PRO A 58 7.60 4.63 -1.22
N GLY A 59 8.50 4.08 -2.02
CA GLY A 59 8.29 3.86 -3.46
C GLY A 59 8.50 2.42 -3.93
N GLU A 60 9.18 1.61 -3.13
CA GLU A 60 9.34 0.18 -3.39
C GLU A 60 9.61 -0.59 -2.10
N ILE A 61 9.29 -1.88 -2.13
CA ILE A 61 9.46 -2.79 -1.01
C ILE A 61 10.07 -4.09 -1.51
N PHE A 62 11.00 -4.63 -0.72
CA PHE A 62 11.60 -5.93 -0.92
C PHE A 62 11.55 -6.72 0.38
N ILE A 63 11.33 -8.02 0.24
CA ILE A 63 11.35 -8.97 1.34
C ILE A 63 12.28 -10.10 0.97
N LYS A 64 13.22 -10.40 1.85
CA LYS A 64 14.09 -11.57 1.76
C LYS A 64 13.89 -12.43 3.00
N ILE A 65 13.33 -13.62 2.83
CA ILE A 65 13.18 -14.57 3.93
C ILE A 65 14.40 -15.49 3.98
N SER A 66 14.90 -15.76 5.19
CA SER A 66 16.04 -16.63 5.44
C SER A 66 15.56 -18.08 5.54
N LYS A 67 16.31 -19.00 4.92
CA LYS A 67 16.13 -20.46 5.06
C LYS A 67 14.76 -21.01 4.65
N GLU A 68 13.99 -20.27 3.86
CA GLU A 68 12.69 -20.73 3.34
C GLU A 68 12.80 -21.37 1.96
N GLY A 69 11.82 -22.24 1.66
CA GLY A 69 11.67 -22.85 0.35
C GLY A 69 11.52 -21.82 -0.78
N SER A 70 11.84 -22.25 -2.00
CA SER A 70 11.77 -21.40 -3.20
C SER A 70 10.35 -20.87 -3.48
N ALA A 71 9.31 -21.61 -3.10
CA ALA A 71 7.92 -21.20 -3.27
C ALA A 71 7.57 -19.95 -2.46
N LEU A 72 7.82 -19.95 -1.14
CA LEU A 72 7.53 -18.80 -0.27
C LEU A 72 8.39 -17.60 -0.65
N SER A 73 9.70 -17.82 -0.84
CA SER A 73 10.61 -16.77 -1.30
C SER A 73 10.18 -16.15 -2.64
N GLY A 74 9.74 -16.99 -3.60
CA GLY A 74 9.23 -16.55 -4.89
C GLY A 74 7.93 -15.75 -4.78
N MET A 75 6.98 -16.21 -3.95
CA MET A 75 5.74 -15.47 -3.69
C MET A 75 6.00 -14.12 -3.02
N CYS A 76 6.89 -14.05 -2.02
CA CYS A 76 7.27 -12.79 -1.39
C CYS A 76 7.90 -11.81 -2.40
N GLN A 77 8.79 -12.29 -3.27
CA GLN A 77 9.38 -11.45 -4.32
C GLN A 77 8.34 -10.97 -5.34
N ALA A 78 7.43 -11.85 -5.78
CA ALA A 78 6.35 -11.49 -6.69
C ALA A 78 5.42 -10.44 -6.06
N PHE A 79 5.03 -10.62 -4.79
CA PHE A 79 4.25 -9.66 -4.02
C PHE A 79 4.97 -8.32 -3.93
N CYS A 80 6.24 -8.30 -3.52
CA CYS A 80 7.06 -7.10 -3.41
C CYS A 80 7.11 -6.29 -4.72
N ARG A 81 7.31 -6.98 -5.84
CA ARG A 81 7.32 -6.34 -7.17
C ARG A 81 5.96 -5.76 -7.53
N ALA A 82 4.88 -6.51 -7.33
CA ALA A 82 3.53 -6.03 -7.61
C ALA A 82 3.14 -4.84 -6.72
N PHE A 83 3.48 -4.91 -5.43
CA PHE A 83 3.20 -3.86 -4.45
C PHE A 83 3.99 -2.58 -4.75
N SER A 84 5.27 -2.71 -5.11
CA SER A 84 6.11 -1.58 -5.53
C SER A 84 5.53 -0.90 -6.79
N LEU A 85 5.08 -1.67 -7.77
CA LEU A 85 4.41 -1.12 -8.95
C LEU A 85 3.11 -0.40 -8.57
N ALA A 86 2.31 -0.98 -7.66
CA ALA A 86 1.08 -0.35 -7.21
C ALA A 86 1.35 1.01 -6.55
N ILE A 87 2.37 1.11 -5.68
CA ILE A 87 2.78 2.38 -5.05
C ILE A 87 3.22 3.40 -6.12
N GLN A 88 4.02 2.97 -7.09
CA GLN A 88 4.48 3.83 -8.18
C GLN A 88 3.33 4.32 -9.08
N HIS A 89 2.20 3.62 -9.10
CA HIS A 89 0.96 3.99 -9.78
C HIS A 89 -0.09 4.64 -8.86
N GLY A 90 0.30 5.05 -7.66
CA GLY A 90 -0.54 5.88 -6.79
C GLY A 90 -1.27 5.15 -5.67
N LEU A 91 -0.97 3.87 -5.40
CA LEU A 91 -1.42 3.23 -4.16
C LEU A 91 -0.77 3.94 -2.96
N THR A 92 -1.59 4.56 -2.12
CA THR A 92 -1.10 5.21 -0.90
C THR A 92 -0.84 4.19 0.21
N ILE A 93 0.04 4.52 1.16
CA ILE A 93 0.30 3.65 2.32
C ILE A 93 -0.97 3.40 3.12
N LYS A 94 -1.81 4.42 3.30
CA LYS A 94 -3.09 4.27 4.00
C LYS A 94 -4.01 3.26 3.30
N GLU A 95 -4.14 3.33 1.97
CA GLU A 95 -4.95 2.37 1.22
C GLU A 95 -4.38 0.95 1.23
N ALA A 96 -3.05 0.82 1.23
CA ALA A 96 -2.38 -0.45 1.37
C ALA A 96 -2.64 -1.06 2.75
N VAL A 97 -2.45 -0.30 3.83
CA VAL A 97 -2.68 -0.75 5.21
C VAL A 97 -4.11 -1.26 5.38
N ILE A 98 -5.11 -0.54 4.86
CA ILE A 98 -6.52 -0.95 4.91
C ILE A 98 -6.75 -2.31 4.24
N ARG A 99 -5.99 -2.64 3.18
CA ARG A 99 -6.17 -3.88 2.40
C ARG A 99 -5.39 -5.06 2.92
N PHE A 100 -4.18 -4.82 3.44
CA PHE A 100 -3.21 -5.86 3.75
C PHE A 100 -3.10 -6.16 5.25
N LYS A 101 -3.42 -5.20 6.13
CA LYS A 101 -3.45 -5.43 7.58
C LYS A 101 -4.55 -6.43 7.94
N GLY A 102 -4.21 -7.46 8.71
CA GLY A 102 -5.09 -8.56 9.09
C GLY A 102 -5.23 -9.67 8.04
N MET A 103 -4.48 -9.62 6.93
CA MET A 103 -4.43 -10.76 6.01
C MET A 103 -3.75 -11.95 6.69
N ARG A 104 -4.47 -13.08 6.77
CA ARG A 104 -4.05 -14.26 7.53
C ARG A 104 -3.61 -15.41 6.63
N PHE A 105 -2.35 -15.83 6.78
CA PHE A 105 -1.77 -17.01 6.13
C PHE A 105 -0.36 -17.28 6.70
N GLU A 106 0.14 -18.50 6.53
CA GLU A 106 1.48 -18.88 7.01
C GLU A 106 2.62 -18.20 6.22
N PRO A 107 3.70 -17.78 6.89
CA PRO A 107 3.96 -17.90 8.31
C PRO A 107 3.31 -16.78 9.15
N HIS A 108 2.77 -17.14 10.32
CA HIS A 108 2.15 -16.20 11.27
C HIS A 108 2.62 -16.41 12.71
N GLY A 109 2.39 -15.43 13.59
CA GLY A 109 2.59 -15.53 15.04
C GLY A 109 3.48 -14.43 15.60
N TYR A 110 4.15 -14.74 16.71
CA TYR A 110 5.01 -13.77 17.41
C TYR A 110 6.14 -13.25 16.53
N THR A 111 6.48 -11.98 16.72
CA THR A 111 7.53 -11.31 15.97
C THR A 111 8.72 -10.92 16.85
N SER A 112 9.85 -10.58 16.22
CA SER A 112 11.01 -10.01 16.91
C SER A 112 10.88 -8.52 17.22
N ASN A 113 9.83 -7.85 16.71
CA ASN A 113 9.61 -6.43 16.87
C ASN A 113 8.67 -6.17 18.06
N LYS A 114 9.16 -5.45 19.08
CA LYS A 114 8.38 -5.14 20.29
C LYS A 114 7.14 -4.28 20.00
N ASP A 115 7.20 -3.44 18.97
CA ASP A 115 6.10 -2.56 18.60
C ASP A 115 5.04 -3.30 17.75
N ILE A 116 5.38 -4.48 17.21
CA ILE A 116 4.48 -5.36 16.46
C ILE A 116 4.58 -6.77 17.06
N PRO A 117 4.04 -7.05 18.25
CA PRO A 117 4.30 -8.31 18.95
C PRO A 117 3.86 -9.57 18.20
N GLU A 118 2.81 -9.46 17.39
CA GLU A 118 2.22 -10.55 16.62
C GLU A 118 1.76 -10.08 15.22
N ALA A 119 1.88 -10.97 14.25
CA ALA A 119 1.39 -10.76 12.89
C ALA A 119 0.65 -12.00 12.35
N ASP A 120 -0.43 -11.75 11.61
CA ASP A 120 -1.27 -12.79 10.99
C ASP A 120 -0.67 -13.35 9.69
N SER A 121 0.37 -12.71 9.18
CA SER A 121 1.22 -13.15 8.07
C SER A 121 2.44 -12.22 7.93
N ILE A 122 3.40 -12.57 7.05
CA ILE A 122 4.45 -11.63 6.62
C ILE A 122 3.86 -10.36 5.99
N VAL A 123 2.77 -10.48 5.22
CA VAL A 123 2.16 -9.32 4.55
C VAL A 123 1.46 -8.41 5.55
N ASP A 124 0.78 -8.98 6.54
CA ASP A 124 0.22 -8.22 7.66
C ASP A 124 1.32 -7.50 8.45
N TYR A 125 2.44 -8.19 8.75
CA TYR A 125 3.60 -7.57 9.40
C TYR A 125 4.12 -6.36 8.60
N VAL A 126 4.28 -6.50 7.29
CA VAL A 126 4.72 -5.40 6.42
C VAL A 126 3.72 -4.24 6.44
N ALA A 127 2.42 -4.52 6.40
CA ALA A 127 1.39 -3.49 6.48
C ALA A 127 1.46 -2.73 7.82
N LYS A 128 1.56 -3.43 8.95
CA LYS A 128 1.72 -2.85 10.29
C LYS A 128 3.01 -2.01 10.40
N TYR A 129 4.11 -2.51 9.84
CA TYR A 129 5.39 -1.78 9.81
C TYR A 129 5.28 -0.50 8.97
N LEU A 130 4.65 -0.56 7.81
CA LEU A 130 4.41 0.62 6.97
C LEU A 130 3.51 1.65 7.64
N GLU A 131 2.44 1.21 8.30
CA GLU A 131 1.54 2.08 9.06
C GLU A 131 2.31 2.84 10.16
N MET A 132 3.12 2.12 10.93
CA MET A 132 3.89 2.69 12.04
C MET A 132 4.93 3.71 11.57
N HIS A 133 5.69 3.39 10.52
CA HIS A 133 6.81 4.23 10.08
C HIS A 133 6.42 5.32 9.06
N PHE A 134 5.39 5.10 8.27
CA PHE A 134 5.03 5.97 7.14
C PHE A 134 3.56 6.41 7.14
N GLY A 135 2.74 5.96 8.09
CA GLY A 135 1.31 6.31 8.14
C GLY A 135 1.02 7.81 8.33
N HIS A 136 2.00 8.57 8.83
CA HIS A 136 1.90 10.02 8.99
C HIS A 136 2.32 10.81 7.74
N ILE A 137 3.00 10.17 6.78
CA ILE A 137 3.53 10.84 5.59
C ILE A 137 2.43 10.88 4.54
N GLN A 138 1.93 12.09 4.27
CA GLN A 138 0.98 12.32 3.19
C GLN A 138 1.77 12.53 1.90
N LYS A 139 1.47 11.74 0.87
CA LYS A 139 1.95 12.02 -0.47
C LYS A 139 1.31 13.34 -0.90
N SER A 140 2.12 14.39 -1.10
CA SER A 140 1.64 15.69 -1.58
C SER A 140 0.90 15.44 -2.89
N SER A 141 -0.41 15.60 -2.83
CA SER A 141 -1.27 15.39 -3.98
C SER A 141 -1.10 16.59 -4.88
N ASP A 142 -0.18 16.55 -5.85
CA ASP A 142 -0.05 17.55 -6.92
C ASP A 142 -1.25 17.53 -7.90
N HIS A 143 -2.45 17.29 -7.38
CA HIS A 143 -3.68 17.12 -8.14
C HIS A 143 -4.73 18.20 -7.86
N ASP A 144 -4.45 19.18 -6.99
CA ASP A 144 -5.41 20.24 -6.62
C ASP A 144 -5.15 21.59 -7.32
N THR A 145 -4.07 21.72 -8.10
CA THR A 145 -3.72 22.98 -8.81
C THR A 145 -4.47 23.18 -10.14
N LEU A 146 -5.26 22.20 -10.58
CA LEU A 146 -6.03 22.27 -11.85
C LEU A 146 -7.54 22.51 -11.65
N ARG A 147 -8.00 22.77 -10.42
CA ARG A 147 -9.42 23.08 -10.11
C ARG A 147 -9.71 24.57 -9.85
N ARG A 148 -8.74 25.45 -10.05
CA ARG A 148 -8.86 26.91 -9.79
C ARG A 148 -8.51 27.81 -10.98
N ALA A 149 -8.51 27.28 -12.20
CA ALA A 149 -8.38 28.07 -13.43
C ALA A 149 -9.68 28.00 -14.24
#